data_AF-A0A2B7Y0D7-F1
#
_entry.id   AF-A0A2B7Y0D7-F1
#
_cell.length_a   1.000
_cell.length_b   1.000
_cell.length_c   1.000
_cell.angle_alpha   90.00
_cell.angle_beta   90.00
_cell.angle_gamma   90.00
#
_symmetry.space_group_name_H-M   'P 1'
#
loop_
_entity.id
_entity.type
_entity.pdbx_description
1 polymer ?
#
loop_
_entity_poly.entity_id
_entity_poly.type
_entity_poly.pdbx_seq_one_letter_code
_entity_poly.pdbx_strand_id
1 'polypeptide(L)'
;MTTIIPTTAGNGRTLRLCVRPLQVVLQTVRDCETGRIPRYLHLDTHRHTYDEIANRIPEDPDKEHKWPSLNASRYSHWLPSLMTDPSNLEWHLFKLKKDIIGEIKEAYRHWEYVHELNEQHVIRVMELFPRSALGLSLHDFFNRGIGWFCRLDLASPTDGIDGDLPITSQRELVKRLCTSGKTMDALCIDRKKTKLFLVPFDHEMSSSFEFRAFCPPLSGHVAAISQRRWLDPYPTAPLTS
;
A
#
# COMPACT_ATOMS: atom_id res chain seq x y z
N MET A 1 -1.33 3.48 6.30
CA MET A 1 -0.16 4.30 6.67
C MET A 1 0.92 4.55 5.60
N THR A 2 0.84 4.13 4.32
CA THR A 2 2.08 4.07 3.50
C THR A 2 1.90 4.84 2.22
N THR A 3 2.27 6.11 2.24
CA THR A 3 2.61 6.84 1.01
C THR A 3 3.97 6.38 0.57
N ILE A 4 4.08 5.86 -0.65
CA ILE A 4 5.33 5.43 -1.27
C ILE A 4 5.84 6.62 -2.04
N ILE A 5 6.97 7.18 -1.64
CA ILE A 5 7.69 8.17 -2.42
C ILE A 5 8.84 7.43 -3.10
N PRO A 6 8.81 7.23 -4.44
CA PRO A 6 10.00 6.84 -5.16
C PRO A 6 10.98 8.03 -5.12
N THR A 7 12.19 7.79 -4.62
CA THR A 7 13.28 8.77 -4.70
C THR A 7 14.52 8.08 -5.23
N THR A 8 15.25 8.72 -6.13
CA THR A 8 16.51 8.18 -6.64
C THR A 8 17.58 8.32 -5.57
N ALA A 9 18.22 7.22 -5.18
CA ALA A 9 19.46 7.24 -4.40
C ALA A 9 20.61 7.76 -5.27
N GLY A 10 21.66 8.29 -4.63
CA GLY A 10 22.85 8.79 -5.32
C GLY A 10 23.61 7.75 -6.17
N ASN A 11 23.22 6.48 -6.10
CA ASN A 11 23.75 5.38 -6.94
C ASN A 11 22.83 5.00 -8.11
N GLY A 12 21.77 5.77 -8.39
CA GLY A 12 20.82 5.52 -9.48
C GLY A 12 19.70 4.52 -9.16
N ARG A 13 19.63 3.96 -7.94
CA ARG A 13 18.54 3.04 -7.54
C ARG A 13 17.33 3.78 -6.97
N THR A 14 16.12 3.24 -7.19
CA THR A 14 14.88 3.77 -6.60
C THR A 14 14.73 3.34 -5.14
N LEU A 15 14.79 4.28 -4.21
CA LEU A 15 14.40 4.10 -2.81
C LEU A 15 12.89 4.26 -2.67
N ARG A 16 12.30 3.40 -1.84
CA ARG A 16 10.89 3.50 -1.45
C ARG A 16 10.78 4.05 -0.04
N LEU A 17 10.30 5.28 0.09
CA LEU A 17 10.00 5.87 1.38
C LEU A 17 8.52 5.69 1.70
N CYS A 18 8.22 4.90 2.73
CA CYS A 18 6.90 4.80 3.34
C CYS A 18 6.74 5.88 4.41
N VAL A 19 6.03 6.98 4.13
CA VAL A 19 5.80 8.02 5.16
C VAL A 19 4.62 7.66 6.06
N ARG A 20 4.85 7.62 7.37
CA ARG A 20 3.86 7.39 8.43
C ARG A 20 3.88 8.57 9.43
N PRO A 21 2.73 9.05 9.93
CA PRO A 21 2.68 9.99 11.04
C PRO A 21 3.17 9.27 12.29
N LEU A 22 4.01 9.95 13.06
CA LEU A 22 4.57 9.37 14.29
C LEU A 22 3.47 8.91 15.27
N GLN A 23 2.34 9.62 15.30
CA GLN A 23 1.17 9.32 16.14
C GLN A 23 0.52 7.96 15.83
N VAL A 24 0.69 7.43 14.61
CA VAL A 24 0.20 6.09 14.23
C VAL A 24 0.97 5.00 14.97
N VAL A 25 2.22 5.25 15.37
CA VAL A 25 3.04 4.23 16.02
C VAL A 25 2.50 3.89 17.40
N LEU A 26 2.31 4.90 18.26
CA LEU A 26 1.79 4.73 19.61
C LEU A 26 0.39 4.11 19.62
N GLN A 27 -0.51 4.62 18.79
CA GLN A 27 -1.87 4.09 18.74
C GLN A 27 -1.91 2.66 18.17
N THR A 28 -1.10 2.34 17.16
CA THR A 28 -1.01 0.96 16.67
C THR A 28 -0.47 0.03 17.76
N VAL A 29 0.54 0.41 18.53
CA VAL A 29 1.08 -0.43 19.62
C VAL A 29 0.01 -0.69 20.69
N ARG A 30 -0.72 0.35 21.10
CA ARG A 30 -1.85 0.23 22.01
C ARG A 30 -2.95 -0.70 21.46
N ASP A 31 -3.22 -0.63 20.15
CA ASP A 31 -4.19 -1.50 19.49
C ASP A 31 -3.65 -2.94 19.31
N CYS A 32 -2.33 -3.13 19.21
CA CYS A 32 -1.67 -4.45 19.23
C CYS A 32 -1.87 -5.14 20.57
N GLU A 33 -1.60 -4.43 21.66
CA GLU A 33 -1.74 -4.94 23.03
C GLU A 33 -3.19 -5.28 23.37
N THR A 34 -4.17 -4.61 22.72
CA THR A 34 -5.61 -4.86 22.90
C THR A 34 -6.24 -5.80 21.87
N GLY A 35 -5.45 -6.33 20.92
CA GLY A 35 -5.91 -7.31 19.93
C GLY A 35 -6.82 -6.75 18.82
N ARG A 36 -6.78 -5.44 18.56
CA ARG A 36 -7.71 -4.73 17.65
C ARG A 36 -7.13 -4.34 16.29
N ILE A 37 -5.94 -4.83 15.92
CA ILE A 37 -5.24 -4.33 14.73
C ILE A 37 -5.88 -4.85 13.43
N PRO A 38 -6.18 -3.97 12.46
CA PRO A 38 -6.42 -4.37 11.08
C PRO A 38 -5.14 -4.89 10.39
N ARG A 39 -5.23 -5.95 9.56
CA ARG A 39 -4.06 -6.60 8.94
C ARG A 39 -3.20 -5.67 8.08
N TYR A 40 -3.76 -4.58 7.54
CA TYR A 40 -3.00 -3.59 6.77
C TYR A 40 -2.11 -2.64 7.61
N LEU A 41 -2.19 -2.72 8.94
CA LEU A 41 -1.52 -1.82 9.88
C LEU A 41 -0.38 -2.45 10.68
N HIS A 42 0.00 -3.72 10.43
CA HIS A 42 1.14 -4.35 11.09
C HIS A 42 2.37 -3.43 11.02
N LEU A 43 2.68 -2.82 12.16
CA LEU A 43 3.97 -2.25 12.47
C LEU A 43 4.72 -3.35 13.20
N ASP A 44 5.99 -3.56 12.84
CA ASP A 44 6.85 -4.52 13.52
C ASP A 44 7.28 -3.94 14.88
N THR A 45 6.32 -3.76 15.78
CA THR A 45 6.51 -3.28 17.15
C THR A 45 6.73 -4.43 18.13
N HIS A 46 6.86 -5.67 17.62
CA HIS A 46 6.99 -6.90 18.41
C HIS A 46 8.18 -6.92 19.38
N ARG A 47 9.11 -5.95 19.27
CA ARG A 47 10.28 -5.80 20.15
C ARG A 47 10.16 -4.69 21.18
N HIS A 48 9.09 -3.90 21.16
CA HIS A 48 8.93 -2.74 22.02
C HIS A 48 7.53 -2.68 22.64
N THR A 49 7.48 -2.48 23.96
CA THR A 49 6.22 -2.27 24.68
C THR A 49 5.68 -0.87 24.42
N TYR A 50 4.40 -0.62 24.71
CA TYR A 50 3.84 0.73 24.71
C TYR A 50 4.70 1.70 25.53
N ASP A 51 5.04 1.33 26.77
CA ASP A 51 5.79 2.19 27.69
C ASP A 51 7.19 2.55 27.15
N GLU A 52 7.88 1.61 26.50
CA GLU A 52 9.18 1.87 25.87
C GLU A 52 9.11 2.93 24.76
N ILE A 53 8.00 2.93 24.00
CA ILE A 53 7.79 3.86 22.89
C ILE A 53 7.29 5.21 23.42
N ALA A 54 6.36 5.22 24.38
CA ALA A 54 5.80 6.42 24.99
C ALA A 54 6.89 7.24 25.72
N ASN A 55 7.85 6.57 26.37
CA ASN A 55 8.99 7.25 27.00
C ASN A 55 9.91 7.97 26.00
N ARG A 56 9.91 7.58 24.72
CA ARG A 56 10.71 8.21 23.66
C ARG A 56 9.93 9.24 22.84
N ILE A 57 8.60 9.15 22.88
CA ILE A 57 7.68 10.07 22.20
C ILE A 57 6.81 10.68 23.30
N PRO A 58 7.30 11.73 23.98
CA PRO A 58 6.59 12.29 25.12
C PRO A 58 5.16 12.67 24.72
N GLU A 59 4.19 12.17 25.48
CA GLU A 59 2.81 12.61 25.38
C GLU A 59 2.78 14.09 25.80
N ASP A 60 2.48 14.96 24.84
CA ASP A 60 2.25 16.37 25.11
C ASP A 60 0.79 16.50 25.58
N PRO A 61 0.51 16.98 26.80
CA PRO A 61 -0.85 17.07 27.34
C PRO A 61 -1.80 17.88 26.43
N ASP A 62 -1.25 18.79 25.63
CA ASP A 62 -2.00 19.62 24.69
C ASP A 62 -2.13 18.98 23.29
N LYS A 63 -1.45 17.83 23.04
CA LYS A 63 -1.51 17.10 21.77
C LYS A 63 -2.01 15.67 21.97
N GLU A 64 -3.26 15.45 21.60
CA GLU A 64 -3.84 14.11 21.57
C GLU A 64 -3.32 13.31 20.35
N HIS A 65 -2.76 12.12 20.61
CA HIS A 65 -2.39 11.16 19.56
C HIS A 65 -3.66 10.54 18.94
N LYS A 66 -4.28 11.24 17.99
CA LYS A 66 -5.45 10.74 17.27
C LYS A 66 -5.06 9.85 16.10
N TRP A 67 -5.94 8.90 15.77
CA TRP A 67 -5.90 8.22 14.48
C TRP A 67 -5.89 9.29 13.37
N PRO A 68 -4.87 9.31 12.49
CA PRO A 68 -4.86 10.27 11.41
C PRO A 68 -6.07 10.04 10.51
N SER A 69 -6.61 11.12 9.98
CA SER A 69 -7.71 11.02 9.02
C SER A 69 -7.34 10.08 7.87
N LEU A 70 -8.32 9.33 7.36
CA LEU A 70 -8.12 8.47 6.18
C LEU A 70 -7.60 9.28 4.99
N ASN A 71 -7.92 10.57 4.92
CA ASN A 71 -7.45 11.48 3.88
C ASN A 71 -5.91 11.54 3.81
N ALA A 72 -5.21 11.54 4.94
CA ALA A 72 -3.74 11.53 4.92
C ALA A 72 -3.18 10.23 4.31
N SER A 73 -3.96 9.13 4.35
CA SER A 73 -3.59 7.82 3.82
C SER A 73 -3.98 7.59 2.36
N ARG A 74 -4.78 8.48 1.75
CA ARG A 74 -5.28 8.30 0.38
C ARG A 74 -4.17 8.56 -0.63
N TYR A 75 -3.86 7.54 -1.43
CA TYR A 75 -2.88 7.66 -2.50
C TYR A 75 -3.22 8.79 -3.48
N SER A 76 -4.50 8.98 -3.81
CA SER A 76 -4.94 10.09 -4.68
C SER A 76 -4.58 11.49 -4.20
N HIS A 77 -4.33 11.72 -2.91
CA HIS A 77 -3.92 13.04 -2.42
C HIS A 77 -2.44 13.33 -2.67
N TRP A 78 -1.63 12.27 -2.71
CA TRP A 78 -0.19 12.37 -2.90
C TRP A 78 0.21 12.20 -4.36
N LEU A 79 -0.58 11.47 -5.15
CA LEU A 79 -0.28 11.15 -6.53
C LEU A 79 0.12 12.36 -7.37
N PRO A 80 -0.58 13.52 -7.33
CA PRO A 80 -0.14 14.69 -8.10
C PRO A 80 1.27 15.14 -7.73
N SER A 81 1.63 15.16 -6.45
CA SER A 81 2.96 15.54 -5.94
C SER A 81 4.04 14.49 -6.18
N LEU A 82 3.67 13.21 -6.32
CA LEU A 82 4.61 12.14 -6.65
C LEU A 82 4.92 12.08 -8.14
N MET A 83 3.96 12.50 -8.97
CA MET A 83 4.01 12.45 -10.42
C MET A 83 4.32 13.82 -11.05
N THR A 84 4.85 14.78 -10.27
CA THR A 84 5.30 16.09 -10.78
C THR A 84 6.56 16.01 -11.64
N ASP A 85 7.27 14.88 -11.62
CA ASP A 85 8.41 14.66 -12.50
C ASP A 85 7.89 14.34 -13.92
N PRO A 86 8.21 15.14 -14.96
CA PRO A 86 7.80 14.87 -16.34
C PRO A 86 8.34 13.56 -16.92
N SER A 87 9.36 12.96 -16.28
CA SER A 87 9.88 11.63 -16.61
C SER A 87 9.13 10.49 -15.91
N ASN A 88 8.27 10.80 -14.92
CA ASN A 88 7.49 9.80 -14.20
C ASN A 88 6.22 9.39 -14.97
N LEU A 89 6.38 8.28 -15.68
CA LEU A 89 5.53 7.10 -15.63
C LEU A 89 4.01 7.36 -15.65
N GLU A 90 3.47 7.15 -16.84
CA GLU A 90 2.05 7.06 -17.12
C GLU A 90 1.29 6.21 -16.10
N TRP A 91 0.28 6.80 -15.46
CA TRP A 91 -0.57 6.10 -14.49
C TRP A 91 -2.04 6.18 -14.88
N HIS A 92 -2.82 5.23 -14.36
CA HIS A 92 -4.23 5.09 -14.72
C HIS A 92 -5.11 4.92 -13.49
N LEU A 93 -6.26 5.59 -13.51
CA LEU A 93 -7.23 5.58 -12.43
C LEU A 93 -8.53 4.91 -12.88
N PHE A 94 -9.00 3.97 -12.06
CA PHE A 94 -10.28 3.28 -12.17
C PHE A 94 -11.11 3.55 -10.92
N LYS A 95 -12.38 3.94 -11.11
CA LYS A 95 -13.33 4.13 -10.02
C LYS A 95 -14.19 2.87 -9.90
N LEU A 96 -13.90 2.05 -8.90
CA LEU A 96 -14.60 0.78 -8.73
C LEU A 96 -16.03 1.03 -8.23
N LYS A 97 -17.01 0.42 -8.90
CA LYS A 97 -18.44 0.50 -8.56
C LYS A 97 -18.80 -0.51 -7.47
N LYS A 98 -19.97 -0.35 -6.85
CA LYS A 98 -20.43 -1.25 -5.78
C LYS A 98 -20.48 -2.72 -6.21
N ASP A 99 -20.91 -2.99 -7.43
CA ASP A 99 -21.13 -4.35 -7.91
C ASP A 99 -19.81 -5.11 -8.03
N ILE A 100 -18.80 -4.52 -8.69
CA ILE A 100 -17.46 -5.11 -8.75
C ILE A 100 -16.81 -5.23 -7.37
N ILE A 101 -17.04 -4.26 -6.47
CA ILE A 101 -16.55 -4.36 -5.08
C ILE A 101 -17.21 -5.55 -4.37
N GLY A 102 -18.51 -5.79 -4.58
CA GLY A 102 -19.21 -6.94 -4.04
C GLY A 102 -18.58 -8.25 -4.51
N GLU A 103 -18.39 -8.40 -5.83
CA GLU A 103 -17.80 -9.59 -6.43
C GLU A 103 -16.36 -9.85 -5.95
N ILE A 104 -15.52 -8.80 -5.82
CA ILE A 104 -14.16 -8.95 -5.27
C ILE A 104 -14.21 -9.45 -3.81
N LYS A 105 -15.17 -8.96 -3.01
CA LYS A 105 -15.30 -9.38 -1.61
C LYS A 105 -15.77 -10.82 -1.48
N GLU A 106 -16.73 -11.26 -2.29
CA GLU A 106 -17.17 -12.66 -2.29
C GLU A 106 -16.05 -13.59 -2.77
N ALA A 107 -15.32 -13.21 -3.82
CA ALA A 107 -14.15 -13.95 -4.30
C ALA A 107 -13.10 -14.12 -3.20
N TYR A 108 -12.80 -13.05 -2.45
CA TYR A 108 -11.85 -13.11 -1.34
C TYR A 108 -12.32 -14.00 -0.20
N ARG A 109 -13.60 -13.93 0.21
CA ARG A 109 -14.11 -14.81 1.27
C ARG A 109 -14.05 -16.28 0.87
N HIS A 110 -14.33 -16.58 -0.39
CA HIS A 110 -14.17 -17.94 -0.92
C HIS A 110 -12.70 -18.37 -0.88
N TRP A 111 -11.79 -17.52 -1.37
CA TRP A 111 -10.34 -17.77 -1.32
C TRP A 111 -9.84 -17.99 0.11
N GLU A 112 -10.26 -17.16 1.08
CA GLU A 112 -9.83 -17.27 2.48
C GLU A 112 -10.26 -18.59 3.13
N TYR A 113 -11.39 -19.16 2.71
CA TYR A 113 -11.89 -20.42 3.24
C TYR A 113 -11.34 -21.65 2.48
N VAL A 114 -11.36 -21.62 1.16
CA VAL A 114 -11.07 -22.77 0.29
C VAL A 114 -9.62 -22.79 -0.21
N HIS A 115 -8.93 -21.65 -0.18
CA HIS A 115 -7.59 -21.47 -0.75
C HIS A 115 -7.51 -21.79 -2.26
N GLU A 116 -8.64 -21.63 -2.94
CA GLU A 116 -8.77 -21.76 -4.39
C GLU A 116 -9.54 -20.57 -4.96
N LEU A 117 -9.22 -20.17 -6.19
CA LEU A 117 -9.91 -19.09 -6.89
C LEU A 117 -11.25 -19.59 -7.42
N ASN A 118 -12.33 -18.88 -7.08
CA ASN A 118 -13.60 -19.11 -7.74
C ASN A 118 -13.60 -18.41 -9.11
N GLU A 119 -13.47 -19.20 -10.18
CA GLU A 119 -13.42 -18.71 -11.57
C GLU A 119 -14.66 -17.92 -11.97
N GLN A 120 -15.84 -18.25 -11.44
CA GLN A 120 -17.07 -17.51 -11.72
C GLN A 120 -17.00 -16.07 -11.20
N HIS A 121 -16.49 -15.88 -9.97
CA HIS A 121 -16.27 -14.55 -9.44
C HIS A 121 -15.16 -13.82 -10.20
N VAL A 122 -14.06 -14.50 -10.58
CA VAL A 122 -13.00 -13.88 -11.39
C VAL A 122 -13.54 -13.35 -12.70
N ILE A 123 -14.31 -14.15 -13.45
CA ILE A 123 -14.93 -13.74 -14.72
C ILE A 123 -15.86 -12.53 -14.50
N ARG A 124 -16.73 -12.57 -13.49
CA ARG A 124 -17.63 -11.44 -13.19
C ARG A 124 -16.88 -10.15 -12.85
N VAL A 125 -15.81 -10.23 -12.05
CA VAL A 125 -14.98 -9.05 -11.75
C VAL A 125 -14.33 -8.50 -13.02
N MET A 126 -13.89 -9.37 -13.93
CA MET A 126 -13.34 -8.94 -15.23
C MET A 126 -14.39 -8.23 -16.09
N GLU A 127 -15.61 -8.76 -16.18
CA GLU A 127 -16.72 -8.18 -16.94
C GLU A 127 -17.21 -6.85 -16.38
N LEU A 128 -17.25 -6.72 -15.05
CA LEU A 128 -17.70 -5.51 -14.36
C LEU A 128 -16.63 -4.43 -14.27
N PHE A 129 -15.41 -4.69 -14.77
CA PHE A 129 -14.31 -3.75 -14.62
C PHE A 129 -14.60 -2.45 -15.37
N PRO A 130 -14.54 -1.29 -14.68
CA PRO A 130 -14.85 -0.03 -15.31
C PRO A 130 -13.77 0.37 -16.32
N ARG A 131 -14.14 1.23 -17.27
CA ARG A 131 -13.16 1.99 -18.05
C ARG A 131 -12.42 2.96 -17.12
N SER A 132 -11.18 3.27 -17.48
CA SER A 132 -10.37 4.29 -16.80
C SER A 132 -10.98 5.69 -16.92
N ALA A 133 -10.43 6.65 -16.18
CA ALA A 133 -10.80 8.06 -16.32
C ALA A 133 -10.60 8.63 -17.75
N LEU A 134 -9.74 7.99 -18.56
CA LEU A 134 -9.49 8.34 -19.97
C LEU A 134 -10.36 7.53 -20.95
N GLY A 135 -11.30 6.70 -20.47
CA GLY A 135 -12.17 5.88 -21.31
C GLY A 135 -11.55 4.57 -21.81
N LEU A 136 -10.27 4.31 -21.50
CA LEU A 136 -9.57 3.07 -21.88
C LEU A 136 -10.02 1.88 -21.02
N SER A 137 -10.14 0.70 -21.64
CA SER A 137 -10.40 -0.58 -20.97
C SER A 137 -9.13 -1.19 -20.39
N LEU A 138 -9.24 -2.18 -19.50
CA LEU A 138 -8.07 -2.91 -19.01
C LEU A 138 -7.25 -3.57 -20.12
N HIS A 139 -7.93 -4.13 -21.12
CA HIS A 139 -7.29 -4.74 -22.28
C HIS A 139 -6.36 -3.75 -23.02
N ASP A 140 -6.78 -2.50 -23.17
CA ASP A 140 -5.99 -1.46 -23.85
C ASP A 140 -4.67 -1.17 -23.11
N PHE A 141 -4.65 -1.29 -21.77
CA PHE A 141 -3.45 -1.07 -20.97
C PHE A 141 -2.46 -2.24 -21.02
N PHE A 142 -2.97 -3.47 -20.97
CA PHE A 142 -2.13 -4.66 -20.94
C PHE A 142 -1.51 -5.01 -22.30
N ASN A 143 -2.11 -4.58 -23.40
CA ASN A 143 -1.56 -4.80 -24.76
C ASN A 143 -0.28 -4.01 -25.07
N ARG A 144 0.20 -3.18 -24.13
CA ARG A 144 1.34 -2.30 -24.34
C ARG A 144 2.69 -2.93 -23.96
N GLY A 145 2.66 -4.16 -23.43
CA GLY A 145 3.88 -4.86 -22.98
C GLY A 145 4.51 -4.27 -21.72
N ILE A 146 3.80 -3.40 -21.00
CA ILE A 146 4.25 -2.79 -19.76
C ILE A 146 3.72 -3.62 -18.58
N GLY A 147 4.60 -3.93 -17.63
CA GLY A 147 4.22 -4.49 -16.34
C GLY A 147 3.66 -3.40 -15.41
N TRP A 148 2.60 -3.70 -14.67
CA TRP A 148 1.91 -2.73 -13.82
C TRP A 148 1.99 -3.10 -12.34
N PHE A 149 2.15 -2.09 -11.49
CA PHE A 149 1.89 -2.17 -10.07
C PHE A 149 0.47 -1.66 -9.77
N CYS A 150 -0.35 -2.50 -9.13
CA CYS A 150 -1.69 -2.13 -8.72
C CYS A 150 -1.69 -1.55 -7.30
N ARG A 151 -2.53 -0.53 -7.09
CA ARG A 151 -2.76 0.04 -5.77
C ARG A 151 -4.20 0.53 -5.60
N LEU A 152 -4.81 0.26 -4.46
CA LEU A 152 -6.00 0.97 -4.00
C LEU A 152 -5.61 2.24 -3.24
N ASP A 153 -6.54 3.18 -3.14
CA ASP A 153 -6.35 4.44 -2.41
C ASP A 153 -5.75 4.23 -1.00
N LEU A 154 -6.17 3.18 -0.30
CA LEU A 154 -5.75 2.89 1.08
C LEU A 154 -4.73 1.75 1.23
N ALA A 155 -4.50 0.94 0.20
CA ALA A 155 -3.67 -0.26 0.32
C ALA A 155 -3.08 -0.70 -1.03
N SER A 156 -1.94 -1.39 -0.97
CA SER A 156 -1.40 -2.14 -2.12
C SER A 156 -1.64 -3.63 -1.88
N PRO A 157 -2.18 -4.38 -2.86
CA PRO A 157 -2.58 -5.78 -2.72
C PRO A 157 -1.38 -6.75 -2.78
N THR A 158 -0.28 -6.40 -2.11
CA THR A 158 0.99 -7.15 -2.20
C THR A 158 1.01 -8.45 -1.41
N ASP A 159 -0.06 -8.72 -0.64
CA ASP A 159 -0.30 -9.97 0.07
C ASP A 159 -1.18 -10.95 -0.72
N GLY A 160 -1.71 -10.52 -1.88
CA GLY A 160 -2.37 -11.42 -2.82
C GLY A 160 -1.36 -12.28 -3.58
N ILE A 161 -1.85 -13.27 -4.33
CA ILE A 161 -1.00 -14.18 -5.09
C ILE A 161 -0.16 -13.39 -6.10
N ASP A 162 1.14 -13.72 -6.18
CA ASP A 162 2.15 -13.06 -7.02
C ASP A 162 2.29 -11.55 -6.71
N GLY A 163 2.08 -11.16 -5.44
CA GLY A 163 1.97 -9.78 -4.98
C GLY A 163 3.20 -8.89 -5.19
N ASP A 164 4.35 -9.49 -5.45
CA ASP A 164 5.64 -8.90 -5.74
C ASP A 164 5.99 -8.86 -7.23
N LEU A 165 5.21 -9.52 -8.09
CA LEU A 165 5.41 -9.57 -9.53
C LEU A 165 4.62 -8.46 -10.26
N PRO A 166 5.11 -8.00 -11.43
CA PRO A 166 4.35 -7.11 -12.29
C PRO A 166 3.02 -7.76 -12.69
N ILE A 167 1.99 -6.92 -12.86
CA ILE A 167 0.70 -7.33 -13.42
C ILE A 167 0.76 -7.05 -14.93
N THR A 168 0.63 -8.09 -15.73
CA THR A 168 0.74 -8.03 -17.19
C THR A 168 -0.58 -8.35 -17.89
N SER A 169 -1.58 -8.82 -17.14
CA SER A 169 -2.91 -9.12 -17.69
C SER A 169 -4.06 -8.72 -16.76
N GLN A 170 -5.25 -8.57 -17.33
CA GLN A 170 -6.46 -8.32 -16.57
C GLN A 170 -6.77 -9.44 -15.58
N ARG A 171 -6.51 -10.69 -15.97
CA ARG A 171 -6.72 -11.86 -15.10
C ARG A 171 -5.78 -11.83 -13.89
N GLU A 172 -4.52 -11.46 -14.08
CA GLU A 172 -3.57 -11.28 -12.97
C GLU A 172 -4.00 -10.16 -12.01
N LEU A 173 -4.48 -9.04 -12.55
CA LEU A 173 -5.01 -7.95 -11.72
C LEU A 173 -6.16 -8.44 -10.84
N VAL A 174 -7.15 -9.10 -11.46
CA VAL A 174 -8.32 -9.61 -10.75
C VAL A 174 -7.94 -10.66 -9.73
N LYS A 175 -7.10 -11.63 -10.10
CA LYS A 175 -6.54 -12.64 -9.19
C LYS A 175 -5.92 -11.98 -7.95
N ARG A 176 -5.12 -10.93 -8.14
CA ARG A 176 -4.44 -10.23 -7.04
C ARG A 176 -5.40 -9.51 -6.11
N LEU A 177 -6.42 -8.85 -6.66
CA LEU A 177 -7.46 -8.18 -5.88
C LEU A 177 -8.30 -9.19 -5.09
N CYS A 178 -8.69 -10.30 -5.72
CA CYS A 178 -9.54 -11.32 -5.12
C CYS A 178 -8.83 -12.19 -4.07
N THR A 179 -7.50 -12.13 -3.97
CA THR A 179 -6.72 -12.98 -3.05
C THR A 179 -6.03 -12.19 -1.94
N SER A 180 -6.18 -10.86 -1.93
CA SER A 180 -5.49 -9.96 -1.01
C SER A 180 -6.38 -9.55 0.17
N GLY A 181 -5.96 -9.88 1.39
CA GLY A 181 -6.63 -9.44 2.62
C GLY A 181 -6.56 -7.92 2.80
N LYS A 182 -5.44 -7.30 2.39
CA LYS A 182 -5.33 -5.83 2.36
C LYS A 182 -6.35 -5.18 1.41
N THR A 183 -6.67 -5.84 0.30
CA THR A 183 -7.74 -5.39 -0.60
C THR A 183 -9.08 -5.45 0.11
N MET A 184 -9.41 -6.58 0.72
CA MET A 184 -10.64 -6.76 1.49
C MET A 184 -10.81 -5.67 2.55
N ASP A 185 -9.77 -5.42 3.36
CA ASP A 185 -9.79 -4.38 4.39
C ASP A 185 -10.03 -2.99 3.80
N ALA A 186 -9.30 -2.62 2.73
CA ALA A 186 -9.45 -1.33 2.07
C ALA A 186 -10.87 -1.14 1.50
N LEU A 187 -11.45 -2.17 0.91
CA LEU A 187 -12.81 -2.14 0.36
C LEU A 187 -13.89 -2.10 1.45
N CYS A 188 -13.61 -2.60 2.65
CA CYS A 188 -14.51 -2.50 3.81
C CYS A 188 -14.52 -1.09 4.42
N ILE A 189 -13.39 -0.39 4.34
CA ILE A 189 -13.24 1.00 4.80
C ILE A 189 -13.79 1.99 3.76
N ASP A 190 -13.41 1.86 2.49
CA ASP A 190 -13.70 2.86 1.44
C ASP A 190 -14.96 2.56 0.62
N ARG A 191 -16.09 2.27 1.27
CA ARG A 191 -17.29 1.66 0.67
C ARG A 191 -17.94 2.40 -0.52
N LYS A 192 -17.59 3.67 -0.76
CA LYS A 192 -18.27 4.52 -1.77
C LYS A 192 -17.33 5.18 -2.78
N LYS A 193 -16.02 5.17 -2.54
CA LYS A 193 -15.06 5.97 -3.33
C LYS A 193 -13.78 5.19 -3.65
N THR A 194 -13.85 3.86 -3.70
CA THR A 194 -12.69 3.03 -4.02
C THR A 194 -12.11 3.41 -5.37
N LYS A 195 -10.87 3.89 -5.32
CA LYS A 195 -10.03 4.15 -6.49
C LYS A 195 -8.97 3.06 -6.58
N LEU A 196 -8.79 2.54 -7.79
CA LEU A 196 -7.70 1.66 -8.16
C LEU A 196 -6.78 2.40 -9.13
N PHE A 197 -5.49 2.31 -8.86
CA PHE A 197 -4.42 2.92 -9.62
C PHE A 197 -3.56 1.81 -10.22
N LEU A 198 -3.27 1.93 -11.51
CA LEU A 198 -2.18 1.21 -12.14
C LEU A 198 -1.07 2.21 -12.38
N VAL A 199 0.10 1.93 -11.84
CA VAL A 199 1.34 2.66 -12.12
C VAL A 199 2.35 1.68 -12.72
N PRO A 200 3.28 2.10 -13.57
CA PRO A 200 4.25 1.20 -14.17
C PRO A 200 5.07 0.51 -13.08
N PHE A 201 5.33 -0.77 -13.30
CA PHE A 201 6.13 -1.55 -12.39
C PHE A 201 7.61 -1.18 -12.58
N ASP A 202 8.27 -0.84 -11.48
CA ASP A 202 9.70 -0.55 -11.46
C ASP A 202 10.46 -1.84 -11.12
N HIS A 203 11.15 -2.42 -12.11
CA HIS A 203 11.94 -3.63 -11.95
C HIS A 203 13.21 -3.43 -11.12
N GLU A 204 13.68 -2.18 -11.01
CA GLU A 204 14.82 -1.82 -10.17
C GLU A 204 14.40 -1.65 -8.69
N MET A 205 13.09 -1.66 -8.42
CA MET A 205 12.56 -1.57 -7.06
C MET A 205 12.82 -2.86 -6.29
N SER A 206 13.73 -2.79 -5.33
CA SER A 206 14.05 -3.90 -4.44
C SER A 206 13.51 -3.69 -3.03
N SER A 207 12.85 -4.71 -2.49
CA SER A 207 12.29 -4.69 -1.11
C SER A 207 13.36 -4.49 -0.03
N SER A 208 14.62 -4.84 -0.30
CA SER A 208 15.75 -4.59 0.60
C SER A 208 16.05 -3.10 0.76
N PHE A 209 15.63 -2.27 -0.20
CA PHE A 209 15.77 -0.81 -0.20
C PHE A 209 14.45 -0.10 0.13
N GLU A 210 13.50 -0.80 0.74
CA GLU A 210 12.26 -0.20 1.23
C GLU A 210 12.42 0.26 2.69
N PHE A 211 12.21 1.56 2.90
CA PHE A 211 12.28 2.21 4.20
C PHE A 211 10.94 2.82 4.59
N ARG A 212 10.76 3.09 5.88
CA ARG A 212 9.63 3.80 6.45
C ARG A 212 10.14 5.04 7.17
N ALA A 213 9.71 6.21 6.73
CA ALA A 213 9.96 7.46 7.44
C ALA A 213 8.78 7.79 8.36
N PHE A 214 9.10 8.34 9.52
CA PHE A 214 8.15 8.84 10.48
C PHE A 214 8.26 10.34 10.55
N CYS A 215 7.18 11.03 10.19
CA CYS A 215 7.13 12.49 10.19
C CYS A 215 6.08 12.94 11.23
N PRO A 216 6.50 13.66 12.28
CA PRO A 216 5.55 14.32 13.17
C PRO A 216 4.66 15.29 12.38
N PRO A 217 3.36 15.40 12.68
CA PRO A 217 2.52 16.40 12.04
C PRO A 217 3.08 17.80 12.25
N LEU A 218 2.92 18.67 11.24
CA LEU A 218 3.29 20.09 11.28
C LEU A 218 4.80 20.40 11.42
N SER A 219 5.66 19.41 11.66
CA SER A 219 7.11 19.65 11.79
C SER A 219 7.80 19.87 10.45
N GLY A 220 7.28 19.28 9.37
CA GLY A 220 7.96 19.30 8.06
C GLY A 220 9.26 18.48 8.01
N HIS A 221 9.61 17.78 9.08
CA HIS A 221 10.87 17.03 9.21
C HIS A 221 10.64 15.53 9.43
N VAL A 222 11.57 14.71 8.96
CA VAL A 222 11.63 13.27 9.26
C VAL A 222 12.24 13.09 10.65
N ALA A 223 11.48 12.51 11.57
CA ALA A 223 11.95 12.25 12.94
C ALA A 223 12.66 10.88 13.08
N ALA A 224 12.25 9.89 12.29
CA ALA A 224 12.87 8.57 12.30
C ALA A 224 12.73 7.86 10.96
N ILE A 225 13.63 6.91 10.68
CA ILE A 225 13.57 6.03 9.53
C ILE A 225 13.82 4.59 10.00
N SER A 226 13.05 3.63 9.50
CA SER A 226 13.29 2.20 9.73
C SER A 226 13.27 1.43 8.41
N GLN A 227 14.07 0.38 8.27
CA GLN A 227 13.91 -0.54 7.14
C GLN A 227 12.57 -1.27 7.26
N ARG A 228 11.88 -1.49 6.14
CA ARG A 228 10.58 -2.17 6.15
C ARG A 228 10.72 -3.69 6.25
N ARG A 229 11.68 -4.26 5.52
CA ARG A 229 11.97 -5.71 5.54
C ARG A 229 13.04 -6.00 6.59
N TRP A 230 12.63 -6.11 7.85
CA TRP A 230 13.56 -6.29 8.98
C TRP A 230 14.09 -7.73 9.11
N LEU A 231 13.37 -8.72 8.56
CA LEU A 231 13.80 -10.13 8.54
C LEU A 231 14.92 -10.42 7.53
N ASP A 232 15.15 -9.49 6.61
CA ASP A 232 16.20 -9.58 5.59
C ASP A 232 16.89 -8.20 5.50
N PRO A 233 17.63 -7.83 6.55
CA PRO A 233 18.18 -6.49 6.69
C PRO A 233 19.20 -6.23 5.59
N TYR A 234 19.34 -4.96 5.21
CA TYR A 234 20.33 -4.57 4.22
C TYR A 234 21.72 -5.01 4.69
N PRO A 235 22.51 -5.74 3.87
CA PRO A 235 23.84 -6.16 4.27
C PRO A 235 24.67 -4.90 4.52
N THR A 236 25.01 -4.66 5.79
CA THR A 236 26.01 -3.67 6.14
C THR A 236 27.33 -4.22 5.64
N ALA A 237 27.85 -3.68 4.54
CA ALA A 237 29.28 -3.82 4.28
C ALA A 237 30.01 -3.38 5.55
N PRO A 238 31.03 -4.13 6.02
CA PRO A 238 31.83 -3.65 7.14
C PRO A 238 32.36 -2.28 6.77
N LEU A 239 32.15 -1.29 7.64
CA LEU A 239 32.82 0.00 7.56
C LEU A 239 34.32 -0.31 7.59
N THR A 240 34.95 -0.34 6.41
CA THR A 240 36.40 -0.34 6.33
C THR A 240 36.85 1.00 6.88
N SER A 241 37.33 0.98 8.11
CA SER A 241 38.05 2.05 8.79
C SER A 241 39.27 2.49 7.98
#